data_AF-E4XLK7-F1
#
_entry.id   AF-E4XLK7-F1
#
_cell.length_a   1.000
_cell.length_b   1.000
_cell.length_c   1.000
_cell.angle_alpha   90.00
_cell.angle_beta   90.00
_cell.angle_gamma   90.00
#
_symmetry.space_group_name_H-M   'P 1'
#
loop_
_entity.id
_entity.type
_entity.pdbx_description
1 polymer ?
#
loop_
_entity_poly.entity_id
_entity_poly.type
_entity_poly.pdbx_seq_one_letter_code
_entity_poly.pdbx_strand_id
1 'polypeptide(L)'
;MFCTLNENFTSCACSESGDLDLIAIKGTCATSEDEKEICDGQARLFLILTFFTVMFEFMPPTLVPIGTLRAVDPNLKGLSMGLQWVILRIFGSIPGPIVLGKLMDMACLVWQEDDCDEQGSCWIYDNRLLWNAMFILPIAMKGINIFCFFLAGYYYKPKVSENESEKFDSIKSSGEESSEF
;
A
#
# COMPACT_ATOMS: atom_id res chain seq x y z
N MET A 1 -30.38 -16.85 -7.75
CA MET A 1 -31.83 -17.02 -8.00
C MET A 1 -32.41 -15.65 -8.32
N PHE A 2 -33.04 -15.47 -9.49
CA PHE A 2 -33.68 -14.20 -9.87
C PHE A 2 -35.13 -14.23 -9.38
N CYS A 3 -35.53 -13.27 -8.55
CA CYS A 3 -36.94 -13.07 -8.21
C CYS A 3 -37.53 -11.97 -9.11
N THR A 4 -38.49 -12.36 -9.95
CA THR A 4 -39.46 -11.43 -10.55
C THR A 4 -40.82 -11.74 -9.93
N LEU A 5 -41.35 -10.81 -9.12
CA LEU A 5 -42.78 -10.53 -8.95
C LEU A 5 -42.95 -9.40 -7.93
N ASN A 6 -43.15 -8.18 -8.45
CA ASN A 6 -44.04 -7.16 -7.92
C ASN A 6 -44.19 -6.98 -6.40
N GLU A 7 -43.18 -6.50 -5.65
CA GLU A 7 -43.37 -6.06 -4.25
C GLU A 7 -42.49 -4.85 -3.82
N ASN A 8 -43.09 -3.99 -2.99
CA ASN A 8 -42.54 -2.82 -2.27
C ASN A 8 -41.48 -3.26 -1.24
N PHE A 9 -40.54 -2.44 -0.75
CA PHE A 9 -39.41 -2.84 0.16
C PHE A 9 -39.32 -2.12 1.52
N THR A 10 -39.43 -2.83 2.67
CA THR A 10 -39.05 -2.37 4.03
C THR A 10 -38.40 -3.50 4.84
N SER A 11 -37.43 -3.11 5.67
CA SER A 11 -36.61 -3.98 6.54
C SER A 11 -35.62 -4.90 5.80
N CYS A 12 -35.11 -4.50 4.63
CA CYS A 12 -34.40 -5.39 3.68
C CYS A 12 -35.24 -6.63 3.26
N ALA A 13 -36.49 -6.67 3.68
CA ALA A 13 -37.58 -7.45 3.14
C ALA A 13 -38.49 -6.51 2.33
N CYS A 14 -39.54 -7.07 1.72
CA CYS A 14 -40.55 -6.28 1.04
C CYS A 14 -41.43 -5.50 2.05
N SER A 15 -41.79 -4.23 1.81
CA SER A 15 -42.63 -3.43 2.70
C SER A 15 -44.08 -3.74 2.52
N GLU A 16 -44.68 -4.32 3.56
CA GLU A 16 -46.10 -4.19 3.79
C GLU A 16 -46.37 -2.92 4.59
N SER A 17 -46.42 -1.76 3.93
CA SER A 17 -47.07 -0.59 4.51
C SER A 17 -47.78 0.18 3.42
N GLY A 18 -49.10 0.07 3.43
CA GLY A 18 -50.00 0.72 2.49
C GLY A 18 -49.78 2.23 2.40
N ASP A 19 -50.13 2.72 1.21
CA ASP A 19 -50.41 4.10 0.81
C ASP A 19 -49.34 4.92 0.08
N LEU A 20 -48.18 4.36 -0.26
CA LEU A 20 -47.29 4.90 -1.31
C LEU A 20 -46.67 3.77 -2.14
N ASP A 21 -47.03 3.68 -3.43
CA ASP A 21 -46.46 2.74 -4.42
C ASP A 21 -44.96 3.02 -4.66
N LEU A 22 -44.10 2.60 -3.74
CA LEU A 22 -42.64 2.69 -3.87
C LEU A 22 -42.11 1.35 -4.39
N ILE A 23 -41.96 1.27 -5.71
CA ILE A 23 -41.37 0.11 -6.39
C ILE A 23 -39.84 0.24 -6.32
N ALA A 24 -39.15 -0.60 -5.55
CA ALA A 24 -37.69 -0.66 -5.63
C ALA A 24 -37.29 -1.51 -6.84
N ILE A 25 -36.61 -0.88 -7.79
CA ILE A 25 -36.12 -1.54 -9.00
C ILE A 25 -34.65 -1.89 -8.76
N LYS A 26 -34.23 -3.11 -9.12
CA LYS A 26 -32.82 -3.49 -9.08
C LYS A 26 -32.01 -2.54 -9.96
N GLY A 27 -31.19 -1.70 -9.34
CA GLY A 27 -30.37 -0.69 -9.98
C GLY A 27 -29.28 -0.19 -9.04
N THR A 28 -28.36 0.61 -9.56
CA THR A 28 -27.40 1.34 -8.72
C THR A 28 -28.12 2.49 -8.02
N CYS A 29 -27.91 2.67 -6.72
CA CYS A 29 -28.39 3.86 -6.01
C CYS A 29 -27.59 5.09 -6.46
N ALA A 30 -28.06 5.74 -7.53
CA ALA A 30 -27.71 7.09 -7.94
C ALA A 30 -28.98 7.69 -8.55
N THR A 31 -29.83 8.27 -7.72
CA THR A 31 -31.17 8.72 -8.11
C THR A 31 -31.19 10.16 -8.66
N SER A 32 -30.09 10.90 -8.53
CA SER A 32 -29.95 12.27 -9.05
C SER A 32 -28.70 12.41 -9.93
N GLU A 33 -28.78 13.25 -10.98
CA GLU A 33 -27.63 13.59 -11.84
C GLU A 33 -26.48 14.20 -11.02
N ASP A 34 -26.82 14.97 -9.98
CA ASP A 34 -25.87 15.61 -9.06
C ASP A 34 -25.06 14.58 -8.23
N GLU A 35 -25.69 13.52 -7.71
CA GLU A 35 -24.98 12.47 -6.95
C GLU A 35 -24.08 11.62 -7.84
N LYS A 36 -24.44 11.44 -9.11
CA LYS A 36 -23.62 10.72 -10.10
C LYS A 36 -22.33 11.47 -10.40
N GLU A 37 -22.38 12.81 -10.52
CA GLU A 37 -21.19 13.64 -10.73
C GLU A 37 -20.25 13.58 -9.52
N ILE A 38 -20.80 13.61 -8.30
CA ILE A 38 -20.02 13.47 -7.05
C ILE A 38 -19.35 12.09 -6.98
N CYS A 39 -20.07 11.03 -7.30
CA CYS A 39 -19.55 9.65 -7.29
C CYS A 39 -18.44 9.45 -8.33
N ASP A 40 -18.64 9.95 -9.56
CA ASP A 40 -17.63 9.91 -10.62
C ASP A 40 -16.41 10.79 -10.30
N GLY A 41 -16.63 11.94 -9.65
CA GLY A 41 -15.57 12.80 -9.11
C GLY A 41 -14.70 12.10 -8.06
N GLN A 42 -15.33 11.41 -7.10
CA GLN A 42 -14.63 10.64 -6.07
C GLN A 42 -13.85 9.46 -6.66
N ALA A 43 -14.44 8.73 -7.61
CA ALA A 43 -13.76 7.64 -8.31
C ALA A 43 -12.56 8.16 -9.11
N ARG A 44 -12.70 9.26 -9.84
CA ARG A 44 -11.58 9.90 -10.56
C ARG A 44 -10.47 10.36 -9.61
N LEU A 45 -10.82 11.01 -8.50
CA LEU A 45 -9.85 11.43 -7.50
C LEU A 45 -9.11 10.23 -6.90
N PHE A 46 -9.82 9.15 -6.57
CA PHE A 46 -9.25 7.91 -6.08
C PHE A 46 -8.24 7.31 -7.08
N LEU A 47 -8.60 7.25 -8.36
CA LEU A 47 -7.72 6.71 -9.41
C LEU A 47 -6.45 7.57 -9.58
N ILE A 48 -6.60 8.89 -9.61
CA ILE A 48 -5.47 9.82 -9.74
C ILE A 48 -4.53 9.68 -8.52
N LEU A 49 -5.08 9.70 -7.30
CA LEU A 49 -4.29 9.55 -6.08
C LEU A 49 -3.57 8.19 -6.04
N THR A 50 -4.27 7.11 -6.39
CA THR A 50 -3.69 5.76 -6.45
C THR A 50 -2.53 5.69 -7.44
N PHE A 51 -2.68 6.30 -8.62
CA PHE A 51 -1.63 6.37 -9.62
C PHE A 51 -0.36 7.02 -9.05
N PHE A 52 -0.50 8.18 -8.40
CA PHE A 52 0.64 8.85 -7.77
C PHE A 52 1.25 8.00 -6.64
N THR A 53 0.44 7.46 -5.73
CA THR A 53 0.98 6.67 -4.61
C THR A 53 1.74 5.44 -5.07
N VAL A 54 1.26 4.78 -6.13
CA VAL A 54 1.92 3.63 -6.76
C VAL A 54 3.23 4.07 -7.42
N MET A 55 3.26 5.21 -8.14
CA MET A 55 4.48 5.75 -8.71
C MET A 55 5.56 6.01 -7.64
N PHE A 56 5.17 6.59 -6.50
CA PHE A 56 6.06 6.78 -5.36
C PHE A 56 6.43 5.48 -4.62
N GLU A 57 5.63 4.42 -4.72
CA GLU A 57 5.94 3.08 -4.17
C GLU A 57 7.07 2.40 -4.93
N PHE A 58 7.13 2.59 -6.24
CA PHE A 58 8.13 1.95 -7.09
C PHE A 58 9.51 2.62 -7.05
N MET A 59 9.64 3.82 -6.50
CA MET A 59 10.90 4.56 -6.44
C MET A 59 11.88 4.04 -5.36
N PRO A 60 11.48 3.82 -4.09
CA PRO A 60 12.37 3.31 -3.04
C PRO A 60 13.01 1.92 -3.29
N PRO A 61 12.31 0.92 -3.88
CA PRO A 61 12.89 -0.40 -4.14
C PRO A 61 14.18 -0.38 -4.96
N THR A 62 14.38 0.65 -5.77
CA THR A 62 15.61 0.82 -6.56
C THR A 62 16.71 1.56 -5.79
N LEU A 63 16.34 2.58 -5.00
CA LEU A 63 17.31 3.45 -4.32
C LEU A 63 17.90 2.81 -3.06
N VAL A 64 17.08 2.10 -2.29
CA VAL A 64 17.49 1.49 -1.03
C VAL A 64 18.63 0.46 -1.22
N PRO A 65 18.52 -0.50 -2.15
CA PRO A 65 19.57 -1.50 -2.33
C PRO A 65 20.89 -0.89 -2.82
N ILE A 66 20.83 0.17 -3.64
CA ILE A 66 22.03 0.91 -4.08
C ILE A 66 22.75 1.54 -2.87
N GLY A 67 21.99 2.10 -1.92
CA GLY A 67 22.54 2.59 -0.66
C GLY A 67 23.20 1.48 0.16
N THR A 68 22.53 0.33 0.31
CA THR A 68 23.07 -0.82 1.03
C THR A 68 24.38 -1.33 0.42
N LEU A 69 24.48 -1.40 -0.92
CA LEU A 69 25.70 -1.85 -1.60
C LEU A 69 26.91 -0.96 -1.39
N ARG A 70 26.71 0.33 -1.10
CA ARG A 70 27.81 1.27 -0.79
C ARG A 70 28.22 1.21 0.68
N ALA A 71 27.40 0.62 1.54
CA ALA A 71 27.65 0.50 2.97
C ALA A 71 28.25 -0.85 3.40
N VAL A 72 28.28 -1.84 2.51
CA VAL A 72 28.70 -3.22 2.81
C VAL A 72 29.94 -3.63 2.02
N ASP A 73 30.78 -4.47 2.63
CA ASP A 73 31.98 -5.00 2.01
C ASP A 73 31.69 -5.77 0.71
N PRO A 74 32.58 -5.69 -0.30
CA PRO A 74 32.38 -6.33 -1.60
C PRO A 74 32.14 -7.84 -1.53
N ASN A 75 32.72 -8.52 -0.54
CA ASN A 75 32.59 -9.97 -0.36
C ASN A 75 31.22 -10.40 0.21
N LEU A 76 30.43 -9.47 0.78
CA LEU A 76 29.16 -9.77 1.47
C LEU A 76 27.93 -9.16 0.77
N LYS A 77 28.11 -8.54 -0.40
CA LYS A 77 27.06 -7.85 -1.16
C LYS A 77 25.85 -8.75 -1.46
N GLY A 78 26.10 -9.96 -2.00
CA GLY A 78 25.03 -10.90 -2.35
C GLY A 78 24.22 -11.39 -1.14
N LEU A 79 24.89 -11.66 -0.02
CA LEU A 79 24.25 -12.07 1.22
C LEU A 79 23.34 -10.97 1.78
N SER A 80 23.82 -9.72 1.81
CA SER A 80 23.07 -8.57 2.31
C SER A 80 21.79 -8.31 1.52
N MET A 81 21.87 -8.39 0.19
CA MET A 81 20.73 -8.24 -0.70
C MET A 81 19.67 -9.31 -0.46
N GLY A 82 20.07 -10.58 -0.40
CA GLY A 82 19.17 -11.68 -0.12
C GLY A 82 18.45 -11.50 1.21
N LEU A 83 19.18 -11.16 2.27
CA LEU A 83 18.61 -10.94 3.60
C LEU A 83 17.64 -9.75 3.63
N GLN A 84 17.99 -8.64 2.97
CA GLN A 84 17.13 -7.46 2.86
C GLN A 84 15.77 -7.81 2.23
N TRP A 85 15.77 -8.58 1.15
CA TRP A 85 14.53 -9.02 0.48
C TRP A 85 13.72 -10.02 1.31
N VAL A 86 14.39 -10.93 2.02
CA VAL A 86 13.73 -11.88 2.93
C VAL A 86 13.02 -11.14 4.06
N ILE A 87 13.69 -10.18 4.71
CA ILE A 87 13.10 -9.35 5.76
C ILE A 87 11.89 -8.59 5.20
N LEU A 88 12.03 -7.94 4.04
CA LEU A 88 10.93 -7.20 3.42
C LEU A 88 9.72 -8.09 3.14
N ARG A 89 9.91 -9.32 2.68
CA ARG A 89 8.80 -10.25 2.44
C ARG A 89 8.17 -10.75 3.73
N ILE A 90 8.96 -11.14 4.73
CA ILE A 90 8.41 -11.63 6.00
C ILE A 90 7.56 -10.54 6.68
N PHE A 91 8.06 -9.30 6.72
CA PHE A 91 7.37 -8.19 7.35
C PHE A 91 6.41 -7.43 6.44
N GLY A 92 6.42 -7.68 5.12
CA GLY A 92 5.55 -6.99 4.17
C GLY A 92 4.45 -7.89 3.62
N SER A 93 4.82 -9.03 3.05
CA SER A 93 3.87 -9.94 2.38
C SER A 93 3.04 -10.79 3.33
N ILE A 94 3.46 -10.97 4.60
CA ILE A 94 2.64 -11.68 5.60
C ILE A 94 1.64 -10.72 6.25
N PRO A 95 2.06 -9.60 6.89
CA PRO A 95 1.10 -8.72 7.53
C PRO A 95 0.28 -7.89 6.54
N GLY A 96 0.78 -7.61 5.33
CA GLY A 96 0.06 -6.82 4.34
C GLY A 96 -1.32 -7.39 3.99
N PRO A 97 -1.40 -8.62 3.46
CA PRO A 97 -2.68 -9.26 3.14
C PRO A 97 -3.57 -9.50 4.37
N ILE A 98 -3.00 -9.80 5.53
CA ILE A 98 -3.76 -10.03 6.77
C ILE A 98 -4.46 -8.75 7.21
N VAL A 99 -3.73 -7.63 7.24
CA VAL A 99 -4.28 -6.33 7.67
C VAL A 99 -5.30 -5.83 6.64
N LEU A 100 -5.00 -5.94 5.35
CA LEU A 100 -5.94 -5.57 4.28
C LEU A 100 -7.21 -6.42 4.32
N GLY A 101 -7.10 -7.74 4.52
CA GLY A 101 -8.25 -8.63 4.67
C GLY A 101 -9.14 -8.20 5.83
N LYS A 102 -8.56 -7.96 7.01
CA LYS A 102 -9.32 -7.45 8.16
C LYS A 102 -9.97 -6.09 7.91
N LEU A 103 -9.30 -5.19 7.20
CA LEU A 103 -9.87 -3.88 6.86
C LEU A 103 -11.04 -4.00 5.88
N MET A 104 -10.98 -4.93 4.93
CA MET A 104 -12.09 -5.23 4.03
C MET A 104 -13.28 -5.79 4.79
N ASP A 105 -13.05 -6.74 5.70
CA ASP A 105 -14.10 -7.33 6.54
C ASP A 105 -14.75 -6.26 7.45
N MET A 106 -13.95 -5.36 8.03
CA MET A 106 -14.46 -4.24 8.85
C MET A 106 -15.22 -3.20 8.03
N ALA A 107 -14.87 -3.02 6.75
CA ALA A 107 -15.57 -2.09 5.87
C ALA A 107 -16.91 -2.64 5.39
N CYS A 108 -17.22 -3.91 5.68
CA CYS A 108 -18.50 -4.48 5.30
C CYS A 108 -19.65 -3.91 6.13
N LEU A 109 -20.63 -3.32 5.46
CA LEU A 109 -21.87 -2.84 6.07
C LEU A 109 -22.98 -3.89 6.02
N VAL A 110 -23.04 -4.68 4.94
CA VAL A 110 -24.07 -5.70 4.71
C VAL A 110 -23.43 -6.97 4.20
N TRP A 111 -23.45 -8.02 5.02
CA TRP A 111 -22.99 -9.34 4.67
C TRP A 111 -24.02 -10.09 3.81
N GLN A 112 -23.55 -10.92 2.90
CA GLN A 112 -24.41 -11.91 2.26
C GLN A 112 -24.64 -13.05 3.25
N GLU A 113 -25.89 -13.24 3.66
CA GLU A 113 -26.35 -14.45 4.34
C GLU A 113 -27.02 -15.35 3.30
N ASP A 114 -26.46 -16.54 3.10
CA ASP A 114 -27.09 -17.58 2.29
C ASP A 114 -28.14 -18.33 3.12
N ASP A 115 -29.12 -18.98 2.48
CA ASP A 115 -30.20 -19.75 3.14
C ASP A 115 -29.70 -20.87 4.11
N CYS A 116 -28.40 -21.17 4.07
CA CYS A 116 -27.72 -22.14 4.92
C CYS A 116 -26.95 -21.53 6.11
N ASP A 117 -27.14 -20.24 6.44
CA ASP A 117 -26.46 -19.54 7.54
C ASP A 117 -24.92 -19.46 7.35
N GLU A 118 -24.46 -19.59 6.10
CA GLU A 118 -23.06 -19.37 5.74
C GLU A 118 -22.84 -17.91 5.34
N GLN A 119 -21.82 -17.29 5.92
CA GLN A 119 -21.46 -15.91 5.67
C GLN A 119 -20.63 -15.81 4.36
N GLY A 120 -21.21 -15.17 3.35
CA GLY A 120 -20.63 -15.00 2.02
C GLY A 120 -19.85 -13.69 1.84
N SER A 121 -19.79 -13.19 0.60
CA SER A 121 -19.17 -11.89 0.28
C SER A 121 -19.99 -10.72 0.82
N CYS A 122 -19.36 -9.59 1.10
CA CYS A 122 -20.10 -8.37 1.41
C CYS A 122 -20.76 -7.75 0.17
N TRP A 123 -21.98 -7.23 0.32
CA TRP A 123 -22.73 -6.53 -0.73
C TRP A 123 -22.40 -5.05 -0.82
N ILE A 124 -22.25 -4.39 0.34
CA ILE A 124 -22.06 -2.95 0.45
C ILE A 124 -20.89 -2.67 1.39
N TYR A 125 -19.87 -2.00 0.86
CA TYR A 125 -18.70 -1.58 1.62
C TYR A 125 -18.78 -0.08 1.94
N ASP A 126 -18.26 0.30 3.11
CA ASP A 126 -18.02 1.70 3.46
C ASP A 126 -16.83 2.26 2.67
N ASN A 127 -17.13 3.14 1.72
CA ASN A 127 -16.14 3.81 0.86
C ASN A 127 -15.10 4.63 1.67
N ARG A 128 -15.49 5.23 2.81
CA ARG A 128 -14.57 6.06 3.62
C ARG A 128 -13.55 5.19 4.32
N LEU A 129 -13.99 4.10 4.93
CA LEU A 129 -13.09 3.19 5.63
C LEU A 129 -12.12 2.54 4.64
N LEU A 130 -12.62 2.11 3.48
CA LEU A 130 -11.80 1.52 2.42
C LEU A 130 -10.75 2.50 1.88
N TRP A 131 -11.15 3.76 1.66
CA TRP A 131 -10.22 4.81 1.22
C TRP A 131 -9.12 5.05 2.28
N ASN A 132 -9.52 5.19 3.55
CA ASN A 132 -8.56 5.37 4.64
C ASN A 132 -7.60 4.19 4.74
N ALA A 133 -8.11 2.96 4.65
CA ALA A 133 -7.32 1.74 4.67
C ALA A 133 -6.26 1.72 3.56
N MET A 134 -6.67 2.07 2.34
CA MET A 134 -5.80 2.03 1.16
C MET A 134 -4.74 3.12 1.13
N PHE A 135 -5.02 4.30 1.68
CA PHE A 135 -4.08 5.42 1.63
C PHE A 135 -3.30 5.63 2.93
N ILE A 136 -3.97 5.62 4.10
CA ILE A 136 -3.31 5.96 5.36
C ILE A 136 -2.30 4.90 5.76
N LEU A 137 -2.64 3.62 5.63
CA LEU A 137 -1.76 2.53 6.06
C LEU A 137 -0.43 2.53 5.27
N PRO A 138 -0.42 2.60 3.92
CA PRO A 138 0.83 2.70 3.17
C PRO A 138 1.60 3.99 3.43
N ILE A 139 0.91 5.13 3.56
CA ILE A 139 1.56 6.42 3.86
C ILE A 139 2.25 6.38 5.23
N ALA A 140 1.61 5.82 6.25
CA ALA A 140 2.20 5.65 7.57
C ALA A 140 3.43 4.74 7.54
N MET A 141 3.35 3.60 6.85
CA MET A 141 4.47 2.68 6.71
C MET A 141 5.64 3.29 5.95
N LYS A 142 5.36 4.05 4.88
CA LYS A 142 6.36 4.85 4.17
C LYS A 142 6.98 5.93 5.05
N GLY A 143 6.18 6.62 5.87
CA GLY A 143 6.66 7.61 6.81
C GLY A 143 7.66 7.03 7.81
N ILE A 144 7.34 5.86 8.38
CA ILE A 144 8.24 5.13 9.27
C ILE A 144 9.53 4.72 8.54
N ASN A 145 9.41 4.24 7.30
CA ASN A 145 10.54 3.84 6.47
C ASN A 145 11.49 5.02 6.20
N ILE A 146 10.95 6.17 5.76
CA ILE A 146 11.71 7.40 5.51
C ILE A 146 12.39 7.88 6.79
N PHE A 147 11.69 7.85 7.92
CA PHE A 147 12.25 8.23 9.21
C PHE A 147 13.44 7.34 9.61
N CYS A 148 13.31 6.01 9.45
CA CYS A 148 14.39 5.07 9.69
C CYS A 148 15.59 5.31 8.75
N PHE A 149 15.36 5.58 7.46
CA PHE A 149 16.42 5.93 6.52
C PHE A 149 17.12 7.23 6.87
N PHE A 150 16.37 8.24 7.28
CA PHE A 150 16.93 9.52 7.71
C PHE A 150 17.81 9.35 8.96
N LEU A 151 17.34 8.59 9.95
CA LEU A 151 18.15 8.24 11.13
C LEU A 151 19.40 7.45 10.73
N ALA A 152 19.27 6.46 9.85
CA ALA A 152 20.41 5.70 9.36
C ALA A 152 21.44 6.61 8.68
N GLY A 153 21.00 7.53 7.81
CA GLY A 153 21.88 8.51 7.17
C GLY A 153 22.55 9.46 8.15
N TYR A 154 21.84 9.89 9.22
CA TYR A 154 22.39 10.74 10.26
C TYR A 154 23.46 10.03 11.12
N TYR A 155 23.25 8.76 11.45
CA TYR A 155 24.18 7.97 12.26
C TYR A 155 25.28 7.25 11.46
N TYR A 156 25.10 7.10 10.15
CA TYR A 156 26.05 6.42 9.28
C TYR A 156 27.33 7.24 9.12
N LYS A 157 28.42 6.74 9.72
CA LYS A 157 29.77 7.22 9.44
C LYS A 157 30.34 6.39 8.29
N PRO A 158 30.65 6.98 7.13
CA PRO A 158 31.23 6.23 6.03
C PRO A 158 32.57 5.65 6.47
N LYS A 159 32.71 4.33 6.34
CA LYS A 159 34.00 3.67 6.43
C LYS A 159 34.66 3.81 5.07
N VAL A 160 35.77 4.53 4.98
CA VAL A 160 36.63 4.46 3.79
C VAL A 160 37.02 2.99 3.63
N SER A 161 36.79 2.43 2.45
CA SER A 161 37.09 1.02 2.21
C SER A 161 38.60 0.81 2.38
N GLU A 162 39.01 -0.22 3.13
CA GLU A 162 40.43 -0.53 3.38
C GLU A 162 41.23 -0.63 2.06
N ASN A 163 40.56 -1.07 0.99
CA ASN A 163 41.09 -1.15 -0.38
C ASN A 163 41.34 0.22 -1.04
N GLU A 164 40.61 1.28 -0.66
CA GLU A 164 40.89 2.65 -1.09
C GLU A 164 41.93 3.33 -0.22
N SER A 165 42.03 3.02 1.08
CA SER A 165 43.13 3.52 1.92
C SER A 165 44.47 2.92 1.52
N GLU A 166 44.55 1.61 1.22
CA GLU A 166 45.78 1.01 0.67
C GLU A 166 46.14 1.59 -0.70
N LYS A 167 45.13 1.89 -1.53
CA LYS A 167 45.35 2.52 -2.85
C LYS A 167 45.74 4.00 -2.74
N PHE A 168 45.22 4.72 -1.76
CA PHE A 168 45.55 6.11 -1.48
C PHE A 168 46.94 6.25 -0.85
N ASP A 169 47.32 5.33 0.04
CA ASP A 169 48.65 5.28 0.66
C ASP A 169 49.74 4.86 -0.34
N SER A 170 49.44 3.94 -1.27
CA SER A 170 50.36 3.58 -2.36
C SER A 170 50.53 4.69 -3.41
N ILE A 171 49.49 5.49 -3.68
CA ILE A 171 49.59 6.68 -4.55
C ILE A 171 50.41 7.78 -3.87
N LYS A 172 50.30 7.95 -2.55
CA LYS A 172 51.06 8.94 -1.79
C LYS A 172 52.55 8.60 -1.70
N SER A 173 52.88 7.32 -1.47
CA SER A 173 54.27 6.81 -1.53
C SER A 173 54.93 7.00 -2.90
N SER A 174 54.15 6.94 -3.98
CA SER A 174 54.67 7.10 -5.36
C SER A 174 54.88 8.57 -5.75
N GLY A 175 54.23 9.50 -5.05
CA GLY A 175 54.32 10.95 -5.31
C GLY A 175 55.45 11.66 -4.58
N GLU A 176 55.89 11.13 -3.42
CA GLU A 176 56.94 11.74 -2.59
C GLU A 176 58.36 11.42 -3.12
N GLU A 177 58.54 10.29 -3.81
CA GLU A 177 59.83 9.87 -4.41
C GLU A 177 60.20 10.64 -5.71
N SER A 178 59.26 11.39 -6.29
CA SER A 178 59.52 12.27 -7.46
C SER A 178 59.85 13.73 -7.10
N SER A 179 59.88 14.08 -5.80
CA SER A 179 60.17 15.44 -5.32
C SER A 179 61.53 15.61 -4.63
N GLU A 180 62.35 14.55 -4.55
CA GLU A 180 63.69 14.57 -3.93
C GLU A 180 64.85 14.28 -4.92
N PHE A 181 64.63 14.38 -6.24
CA PHE A 181 65.69 14.36 -7.24
C PHE A 181 65.59 15.51 -8.25
#